data_AF-W2XJL3-F1
#
_entry.id   AF-W2XJL3-F1
#
_cell.length_a   1.000
_cell.length_b   1.000
_cell.length_c   1.000
_cell.angle_alpha   90.00
_cell.angle_beta   90.00
_cell.angle_gamma   90.00
#
_symmetry.space_group_name_H-M   'P 1'
#
loop_
_entity.id
_entity.type
_entity.pdbx_description
1 polymer ?
#
loop_
_entity_poly.entity_id
_entity_poly.type
_entity_poly.pdbx_seq_one_letter_code
_entity_poly.pdbx_strand_id
1 'polypeptide(L)'
;MENADPAKYISGAQALLNQLKVQKAEVPDEISRVQELVECLDNNAQKIAAALAANRRRGASTTGADTTAQLLKEQKQFISKILELHKQLSEKPAIL
;
A
#
# COMPACT_ATOMS: atom_id res chain seq x y z
N MET A 1 -13.00 -14.25 12.17
CA MET A 1 -12.58 -13.29 11.14
C MET A 1 -12.04 -14.10 9.99
N GLU A 2 -12.77 -14.14 8.88
CA GLU A 2 -12.31 -14.73 7.63
C GLU A 2 -10.96 -14.10 7.30
N ASN A 3 -9.94 -14.89 6.94
CA ASN A 3 -8.64 -14.37 6.54
C ASN A 3 -8.83 -13.55 5.26
N ALA A 4 -9.10 -12.26 5.43
CA ALA A 4 -9.19 -11.27 4.38
C ALA A 4 -7.88 -11.30 3.60
N ASP A 5 -7.91 -11.84 2.37
CA ASP A 5 -6.79 -11.77 1.45
C ASP A 5 -6.59 -10.30 1.06
N PRO A 6 -5.54 -9.61 1.54
CA PRO A 6 -5.34 -8.19 1.26
C PRO A 6 -5.26 -7.91 -0.25
N ALA A 7 -4.75 -8.86 -1.03
CA ALA A 7 -4.64 -8.73 -2.49
C ALA A 7 -6.01 -8.57 -3.17
N LYS A 8 -7.06 -9.21 -2.62
CA LYS A 8 -8.43 -9.07 -3.12
C LYS A 8 -8.97 -7.65 -2.94
N TYR A 9 -8.67 -7.01 -1.81
CA TYR A 9 -9.12 -5.64 -1.55
C TYR A 9 -8.36 -4.63 -2.40
N ILE A 10 -7.05 -4.81 -2.55
CA ILE A 10 -6.19 -3.94 -3.36
C ILE A 10 -6.60 -4.01 -4.83
N SER A 11 -6.73 -5.23 -5.38
CA SER A 11 -7.14 -5.43 -6.77
C SER A 11 -8.58 -4.94 -7.03
N GLY A 12 -9.50 -5.18 -6.10
CA GLY A 12 -10.87 -4.70 -6.20
C GLY A 12 -10.97 -3.17 -6.22
N ALA A 13 -10.22 -2.50 -5.35
CA ALA A 13 -10.15 -1.04 -5.32
C ALA A 13 -9.56 -0.46 -6.62
N GLN A 14 -8.46 -1.06 -7.13
CA GLN A 14 -7.87 -0.65 -8.41
C GLN A 14 -8.85 -0.84 -9.58
N ALA A 15 -9.59 -1.96 -9.61
CA ALA A 15 -10.60 -2.21 -10.63
C ALA A 15 -11.73 -1.17 -10.60
N LEU A 16 -12.21 -0.83 -9.40
CA LEU A 16 -13.22 0.21 -9.21
C LEU A 16 -12.72 1.58 -9.70
N LEU A 17 -11.50 1.98 -9.33
CA LEU A 17 -10.92 3.26 -9.77
C LEU A 17 -10.75 3.33 -11.28
N ASN A 18 -10.33 2.23 -11.90
CA ASN A 18 -10.26 2.15 -13.36
C ASN A 18 -11.64 2.29 -14.01
N GLN A 19 -12.68 1.67 -13.44
CA GLN A 19 -14.04 1.79 -13.95
C GLN A 19 -14.57 3.22 -13.82
N LEU A 20 -14.35 3.88 -12.68
CA LEU A 20 -14.74 5.27 -12.46
C LEU A 20 -14.05 6.22 -13.45
N LYS A 21 -12.76 5.97 -13.74
CA LYS A 21 -12.01 6.70 -14.76
C LYS A 21 -12.62 6.55 -16.17
N VAL A 22 -13.02 5.33 -16.54
CA VAL A 22 -13.71 5.06 -17.84
C VAL A 22 -15.05 5.80 -17.90
N GLN A 23 -15.77 5.87 -16.78
CA GLN A 23 -17.05 6.57 -16.66
C GLN A 23 -16.90 8.10 -16.57
N LYS A 24 -15.66 8.63 -16.52
CA LYS A 24 -15.35 10.04 -16.27
C LYS A 24 -16.01 10.56 -14.98
N ALA A 25 -16.18 9.68 -14.00
CA ALA A 25 -16.64 10.07 -12.67
C ALA A 25 -15.55 10.92 -11.99
N GLU A 26 -15.98 11.91 -11.23
CA GLU A 26 -15.07 12.72 -10.44
C GLU A 26 -14.60 11.90 -9.23
N VAL A 27 -13.30 11.62 -9.18
CA VAL A 27 -12.65 10.91 -8.07
C VAL A 27 -11.55 11.82 -7.54
N PRO A 28 -11.52 12.13 -6.23
CA PRO A 28 -10.44 12.93 -5.67
C PRO A 28 -9.08 12.28 -5.91
N ASP A 29 -8.10 13.09 -6.31
CA ASP A 29 -6.73 12.63 -6.59
C ASP A 29 -6.11 11.89 -5.39
N GLU A 30 -6.46 12.29 -4.17
CA GLU A 30 -5.99 11.66 -2.95
C GLU A 30 -6.40 10.18 -2.87
N ILE A 31 -7.57 9.80 -3.39
CA ILE A 31 -8.04 8.41 -3.39
C ILE A 31 -7.16 7.56 -4.31
N SER A 32 -6.86 8.06 -5.52
CA SER A 32 -5.94 7.39 -6.44
C SER A 32 -4.54 7.26 -5.82
N ARG A 33 -4.09 8.30 -5.12
CA ARG A 33 -2.78 8.30 -4.47
C ARG A 33 -2.70 7.34 -3.29
N VAL A 34 -3.77 7.21 -2.50
CA VAL A 34 -3.88 6.21 -1.43
C VAL A 34 -3.77 4.81 -2.00
N GLN A 35 -4.46 4.53 -3.10
CA GLN A 35 -4.39 3.22 -3.77
C GLN A 35 -2.95 2.87 -4.19
N GLU A 36 -2.24 3.78 -4.85
CA GLU A 36 -0.83 3.57 -5.22
C GLU A 36 0.05 3.26 -4.00
N LEU A 37 -0.12 4.00 -2.90
CA LEU A 37 0.66 3.80 -1.68
C LEU A 37 0.36 2.45 -1.01
N VAL A 38 -0.90 2.00 -1.04
CA VAL A 38 -1.30 0.69 -0.51
C VAL A 38 -0.70 -0.44 -1.35
N GLU A 39 -0.68 -0.31 -2.68
CA GLU A 39 0.01 -1.27 -3.56
C GLU A 39 1.52 -1.32 -3.28
N CYS A 40 2.16 -0.18 -3.02
CA CYS A 40 3.57 -0.15 -2.60
C CYS A 40 3.79 -0.84 -1.24
N LEU A 41 2.86 -0.67 -0.28
CA LEU A 41 2.92 -1.34 1.02
C LEU A 41 2.85 -2.87 0.88
N ASP A 42 1.92 -3.37 0.06
CA ASP A 42 1.76 -4.81 -0.19
C ASP A 42 3.00 -5.40 -0.86
N ASN A 43 3.52 -4.72 -1.89
CA ASN A 43 4.77 -5.10 -2.54
C ASN A 43 5.95 -5.18 -1.55
N ASN A 44 6.07 -4.21 -0.63
CA ASN A 44 7.10 -4.24 0.40
C ASN A 44 6.88 -5.38 1.40
N ALA A 45 5.63 -5.66 1.79
CA ALA A 45 5.30 -6.78 2.66
C ALA A 45 5.69 -8.13 2.04
N GLN A 46 5.41 -8.33 0.75
CA GLN A 46 5.80 -9.53 0.00
C GLN A 46 7.33 -9.67 -0.06
N LYS A 47 8.07 -8.58 -0.36
CA LYS A 47 9.54 -8.58 -0.40
C LYS A 47 10.15 -8.90 0.97
N ILE A 48 9.61 -8.34 2.04
CA ILE A 48 10.04 -8.64 3.41
C ILE A 48 9.78 -10.12 3.73
N ALA A 49 8.59 -10.64 3.44
CA ALA A 49 8.27 -12.04 3.68
C ALA A 49 9.22 -12.98 2.91
N ALA A 50 9.53 -12.66 1.65
CA ALA A 50 10.50 -13.40 0.85
C ALA A 50 11.92 -13.35 1.45
N ALA A 51 12.38 -12.17 1.89
CA ALA A 51 13.69 -12.00 2.52
C ALA A 51 13.79 -12.79 3.85
N LEU A 52 12.76 -12.75 4.68
CA LEU A 52 12.69 -13.51 5.93
C LEU A 52 12.70 -15.02 5.68
N ALA A 53 11.95 -15.50 4.69
CA ALA A 53 11.94 -16.91 4.28
C ALA A 53 13.31 -17.36 3.75
N ALA A 54 13.99 -16.51 2.99
CA ALA A 54 15.34 -16.78 2.48
C ALA A 54 16.38 -16.85 3.63
N ASN A 55 16.34 -15.89 4.55
CA ASN A 55 17.20 -15.89 5.75
C ASN A 55 17.00 -17.15 6.61
N ARG A 56 15.75 -17.62 6.76
CA ARG A 56 15.47 -18.86 7.49
C ARG A 56 16.07 -20.10 6.82
N ARG A 57 16.09 -20.14 5.48
CA ARG A 57 16.58 -21.30 4.71
C ARG A 57 18.10 -21.33 4.55
N ARG A 58 18.74 -20.18 4.39
CA ARG A 58 20.17 -20.06 4.04
C ARG A 58 21.06 -19.49 5.15
N GLY A 59 20.47 -19.14 6.30
CA GLY A 59 21.14 -18.41 7.38
C GLY A 59 21.00 -16.90 7.22
N ALA A 60 21.01 -16.18 8.34
CA ALA A 60 20.88 -14.73 8.34
C ALA A 60 22.09 -14.08 7.66
N SER A 61 21.84 -13.14 6.75
CA SER A 61 22.87 -12.31 6.12
C SER A 61 22.68 -10.84 6.52
N THR A 62 23.80 -10.11 6.67
CA THR A 62 23.78 -8.66 6.93
C THR A 62 23.05 -7.90 5.83
N THR A 63 23.31 -8.24 4.56
CA THR A 63 22.61 -7.65 3.40
C THR A 63 21.09 -7.89 3.44
N GLY A 64 20.64 -9.07 3.85
CA GLY A 64 19.21 -9.37 3.97
C GLY A 64 18.54 -8.58 5.10
N ALA A 65 19.25 -8.36 6.22
CA ALA A 65 18.79 -7.52 7.31
C ALA A 65 18.68 -6.05 6.91
N ASP A 66 19.68 -5.51 6.22
CA ASP A 66 19.69 -4.13 5.74
C ASP A 66 18.56 -3.87 4.73
N THR A 67 18.34 -4.80 3.79
CA THR A 67 17.23 -4.72 2.82
C THR A 67 15.88 -4.71 3.53
N THR A 68 15.70 -5.58 4.52
CA THR A 68 14.45 -5.63 5.31
C THR A 68 14.22 -4.32 6.08
N ALA A 69 15.27 -3.77 6.70
CA ALA A 69 15.21 -2.51 7.43
C ALA A 69 14.84 -1.34 6.50
N GLN A 70 15.39 -1.30 5.29
CA GLN A 70 15.05 -0.28 4.29
C GLN A 70 13.58 -0.38 3.86
N LEU A 71 13.09 -1.58 3.56
CA LEU A 71 11.69 -1.80 3.19
C LEU A 71 10.72 -1.40 4.31
N LEU A 72 11.05 -1.70 5.57
CA LEU A 72 10.27 -1.27 6.74
C LEU A 72 10.26 0.25 6.91
N LYS A 73 11.40 0.92 6.70
CA LYS A 73 11.49 2.38 6.73
C LYS A 73 10.60 3.00 5.65
N GLU A 74 10.60 2.42 4.45
CA GLU A 74 9.77 2.87 3.34
C GLU A 74 8.28 2.64 3.63
N GLN A 75 7.89 1.49 4.20
CA GLN A 75 6.51 1.26 4.64
C GLN A 75 6.03 2.32 5.63
N LYS A 76 6.86 2.67 6.61
CA LYS A 76 6.52 3.73 7.57
C LYS A 76 6.24 5.06 6.86
N GLN A 77 7.05 5.41 5.86
CA GLN A 77 6.85 6.64 5.07
C GLN A 77 5.55 6.59 4.26
N PHE A 78 5.21 5.46 3.65
CA PHE A 78 3.95 5.31 2.93
C PHE A 78 2.74 5.43 3.85
N ILE A 79 2.77 4.79 5.03
CA ILE A 79 1.70 4.91 6.04
C ILE A 79 1.51 6.37 6.46
N SER A 80 2.60 7.10 6.73
CA SER A 80 2.51 8.52 7.08
C SER A 80 1.86 9.36 5.96
N LYS A 81 2.20 9.10 4.69
CA LYS A 81 1.58 9.77 3.54
C LYS A 81 0.10 9.44 3.40
N ILE A 82 -0.29 8.18 3.61
CA ILE A 82 -1.71 7.77 3.59
C ILE A 82 -2.50 8.53 4.67
N LEU A 83 -1.97 8.66 5.89
CA LEU A 83 -2.63 9.41 6.96
C LEU A 83 -2.80 10.89 6.61
N GLU A 84 -1.79 11.50 5.97
CA GLU A 84 -1.87 12.88 5.50
C GLU A 84 -2.95 13.07 4.43
N LEU A 85 -2.99 12.19 3.43
CA LEU A 85 -4.02 12.21 2.38
C LEU A 85 -5.42 11.99 2.95
N HIS A 86 -5.56 11.08 3.92
CA HIS A 86 -6.83 10.88 4.62
C HIS A 86 -7.27 12.13 5.37
N LYS A 87 -6.34 12.83 6.04
CA LYS A 87 -6.64 14.10 6.71
C LYS A 87 -7.09 15.16 5.70
N GLN A 88 -6.39 15.32 4.58
CA GLN A 88 -6.76 16.24 3.51
C GLN A 88 -8.17 15.95 2.97
N LEU A 89 -8.51 14.68 2.76
CA LEU A 89 -9.85 14.26 2.35
C LEU A 89 -10.92 14.61 3.39
N SER A 90 -10.63 14.40 4.68
CA SER A 90 -11.57 14.71 5.76
C SER A 90 -11.81 16.20 5.98
N GLU A 91 -10.85 17.04 5.57
CA GLU A 91 -10.92 18.50 5.69
C GLU A 91 -11.49 19.17 4.43
N LYS A 92 -11.62 18.43 3.32
CA LYS A 92 -12.28 18.94 2.11
C LYS A 92 -13.78 19.12 2.40
N PRO A 93 -14.35 20.29 2.06
CA PRO A 93 -15.78 20.48 2.14
C PRO A 93 -16.46 19.46 1.23
N ALA A 94 -17.52 18.81 1.72
CA ALA A 94 -18.33 17.93 0.91
C ALA A 94 -18.83 18.72 -0.30
N ILE A 95 -18.53 18.24 -1.51
CA ILE A 95 -19.13 18.77 -2.73
C ILE A 95 -20.59 18.35 -2.66
N LEU A 96 -21.45 19.30 -2.29
CA LEU A 96 -22.91 19.21 -2.32
C LEU A 96 -23.41 19.37 -3.75
#